data_AF-A0A078HCC3-F1
#
_entry.id   AF-A0A078HCC3-F1
#
_cell.length_a   1.000
_cell.length_b   1.000
_cell.length_c   1.000
_cell.angle_alpha   90.00
_cell.angle_beta   90.00
_cell.angle_gamma   90.00
#
_symmetry.space_group_name_H-M   'P 1'
#
loop_
_entity.id
_entity.type
_entity.pdbx_description
1 polymer ?
#
loop_
_entity_poly.entity_id
_entity_poly.type
_entity_poly.pdbx_seq_one_letter_code
_entity_poly.pdbx_strand_id
1 'polypeptide(L)'
;MLWRCNWVKQRRKLINTLSFSSLHTLFSPNPNQISNLSRHRAAPNPPLTHDDVYSRLRESSPDLKTLTFFLHCAKQSNYFHDDRAFDHMFSVVERLTHRHKSINQVIEALILSGCVIKPRVLLLLLEIFWRGHVYDKAIEVYKGMSTFGYVPNTRAMNMMMDVLFKYNHVDRALEVFEGIRVRNFFSFDIALSHLCK
;
A
#
# COMPACT_ATOMS: atom_id res chain seq x y z
N MET A 1 4.23 -18.45 -20.23
CA MET A 1 5.67 -18.32 -19.88
C MET A 1 5.84 -17.96 -18.41
N LEU A 2 6.36 -18.93 -17.64
CA LEU A 2 7.21 -18.83 -16.44
C LEU A 2 6.84 -17.81 -15.33
N TRP A 3 5.83 -18.15 -14.52
CA TRP A 3 5.78 -17.73 -13.10
C TRP A 3 6.79 -18.55 -12.29
N ARG A 4 8.05 -18.12 -12.23
CA ARG A 4 8.99 -18.59 -11.20
C ARG A 4 9.04 -17.52 -10.11
N CYS A 5 8.50 -17.82 -8.94
CA CYS A 5 8.59 -16.97 -7.75
C CYS A 5 10.04 -16.90 -7.23
N ASN A 6 10.93 -16.20 -7.93
CA ASN A 6 12.33 -16.01 -7.54
C ASN A 6 12.49 -15.26 -6.20
N TRP A 7 11.44 -14.57 -5.74
CA TRP A 7 11.39 -13.81 -4.49
C TRP A 7 11.61 -14.67 -3.24
N VAL A 8 11.10 -15.91 -3.24
CA VAL A 8 11.26 -16.84 -2.10
C VAL A 8 12.73 -17.26 -1.94
N LYS A 9 13.48 -17.37 -3.05
CA LYS A 9 14.89 -17.77 -3.05
C LYS A 9 15.85 -16.61 -2.72
N GLN A 10 15.56 -15.40 -3.18
CA GLN A 10 16.39 -14.22 -2.93
C GLN A 10 16.48 -13.86 -1.43
N ARG A 11 15.43 -14.17 -0.67
CA ARG A 11 15.33 -13.85 0.77
C ARG A 11 16.16 -14.74 1.70
N ARG A 12 16.56 -15.95 1.29
CA ARG A 12 17.39 -16.83 2.15
C ARG A 12 18.82 -16.31 2.37
N LYS A 13 19.27 -15.30 1.61
CA LYS A 13 20.68 -14.84 1.60
C LYS A 13 20.99 -13.60 2.46
N LEU A 14 20.02 -12.95 3.10
CA LEU A 14 20.26 -11.67 3.79
C LEU A 14 19.76 -11.72 5.25
N ILE A 15 20.61 -12.23 6.14
CA ILE A 15 20.53 -11.95 7.57
C ILE A 15 21.96 -11.68 8.05
N ASN A 16 22.35 -10.41 8.13
CA ASN A 16 23.43 -9.93 8.98
C ASN A 16 22.93 -8.66 9.65
N THR A 17 22.70 -8.77 10.95
CA THR A 17 22.23 -7.71 11.84
C THR A 17 23.41 -6.85 12.28
N LEU A 18 23.27 -5.52 12.22
CA LEU A 18 24.10 -4.61 13.03
C LEU A 18 23.18 -3.73 13.86
N SER A 19 23.34 -3.87 15.17
CA SER A 19 22.88 -2.96 16.22
C SER A 19 23.75 -1.70 16.17
N PHE A 20 23.15 -0.53 16.41
CA PHE A 20 23.91 0.67 16.74
C PHE A 20 23.26 1.38 17.92
N SER A 21 23.93 1.27 19.06
CA SER A 21 23.74 2.04 20.27
C SER A 21 24.65 3.27 20.26
N SER A 22 24.08 4.38 20.77
CA SER A 22 24.73 5.51 21.46
C SER A 22 25.69 6.43 20.71
N LEU A 23 25.30 7.71 20.60
CA LEU A 23 26.18 8.84 20.89
C LEU A 23 25.39 9.94 21.62
N HIS A 24 25.97 10.42 22.71
CA HIS A 24 25.42 11.39 23.66
C HIS A 24 26.06 12.77 23.41
N THR A 25 25.29 13.83 23.66
CA THR A 25 25.70 15.21 24.05
C THR A 25 26.54 16.07 23.09
N LEU A 26 26.03 17.27 22.78
CA LEU A 26 26.51 18.58 23.27
C LEU A 26 25.75 19.74 22.58
N PHE A 27 25.77 20.93 23.19
CA PHE A 27 25.11 22.21 22.84
C PHE A 27 23.74 22.49 23.50
N SER A 28 23.80 23.00 24.74
CA SER A 28 22.81 23.94 25.30
C SER A 28 23.13 25.37 24.87
N PRO A 29 22.15 26.19 24.45
CA PRO A 29 22.26 27.64 24.48
C PRO A 29 21.59 28.26 25.72
N ASN A 30 22.14 29.39 26.12
CA ASN A 30 21.94 30.19 27.34
C ASN A 30 20.51 30.81 27.49
N PRO A 31 19.93 31.01 28.70
CA PRO A 31 18.49 31.27 28.88
C PRO A 31 17.94 32.69 28.60
N ASN A 32 18.74 33.68 28.19
CA ASN A 32 18.33 35.09 28.34
C ASN A 32 17.91 35.85 27.07
N GLN A 33 17.34 35.18 26.06
CA GLN A 33 16.66 35.86 24.94
C GLN A 33 15.46 35.06 24.42
N ILE A 34 14.39 34.94 25.21
CA ILE A 34 13.07 34.55 24.71
C ILE A 34 12.01 35.48 25.33
N SER A 35 12.05 36.75 24.95
CA SER A 35 10.89 37.63 25.04
C SER A 35 10.41 37.90 23.62
N ASN A 36 9.15 37.55 23.35
CA ASN A 36 8.38 37.80 22.12
C ASN A 36 8.53 36.76 21.00
N LEU A 37 7.88 35.60 21.19
CA LEU A 37 7.07 35.02 20.12
C LEU A 37 5.94 34.19 20.74
N SER A 38 4.80 34.84 20.96
CA SER A 38 3.54 34.18 21.25
C SER A 38 3.18 33.28 20.07
N ARG A 39 3.67 32.04 20.07
CA ARG A 39 3.16 30.98 19.22
C ARG A 39 1.73 30.72 19.68
N HIS A 40 0.77 31.31 18.98
CA HIS A 40 -0.56 30.72 18.91
C HIS A 40 -0.37 29.27 18.46
N ARG A 41 -0.40 28.33 19.41
CA ARG A 41 -0.60 26.92 19.09
C ARG A 41 -2.00 26.87 18.50
N ALA A 42 -2.07 26.86 17.16
CA ALA A 42 -3.29 26.44 16.49
C ALA A 42 -3.72 25.10 17.11
N ALA A 43 -4.99 25.00 17.50
CA ALA A 43 -5.53 23.74 17.96
C ALA A 43 -5.17 22.64 16.93
N PRO A 44 -4.77 21.43 17.38
CA PRO A 44 -4.54 20.34 16.45
C PRO A 44 -5.78 20.18 15.57
N ASN A 45 -5.58 20.19 14.24
CA ASN A 45 -6.68 19.99 13.31
C ASN A 45 -7.47 18.73 13.72
N PRO A 46 -8.81 18.76 13.63
CA PRO A 46 -9.62 17.62 14.00
C PRO A 46 -9.19 16.36 13.21
N PRO A 47 -9.33 15.16 13.80
CA PRO A 47 -8.98 13.93 13.12
C PRO A 47 -9.82 13.76 11.85
N LEU A 48 -9.17 13.30 10.78
CA LEU A 48 -9.82 13.06 9.50
C LEU A 48 -10.89 11.98 9.64
N THR A 49 -12.14 12.27 9.29
CA THR A 49 -13.25 11.29 9.37
C THR A 49 -13.49 10.59 8.03
N HIS A 50 -14.11 9.41 8.05
CA HIS A 50 -14.47 8.70 6.81
C HIS A 50 -15.48 9.51 5.96
N ASP A 51 -16.40 10.23 6.59
CA ASP A 51 -17.41 11.02 5.87
C ASP A 51 -16.81 12.26 5.19
N ASP A 52 -15.86 12.93 5.83
CA ASP A 52 -15.11 14.03 5.20
C ASP A 52 -14.34 13.54 3.98
N VAL A 53 -13.65 12.40 4.10
CA VAL A 53 -12.88 11.81 3.00
C VAL A 53 -13.79 11.37 1.88
N TYR A 54 -14.86 10.64 2.18
CA TYR A 54 -15.76 10.12 1.17
C TYR A 54 -16.50 11.23 0.41
N SER A 55 -16.96 12.27 1.11
CA SER A 55 -17.59 13.44 0.48
C SER A 55 -16.63 14.13 -0.49
N ARG A 56 -15.38 14.33 -0.06
CA ARG A 56 -14.36 14.95 -0.90
C ARG A 56 -13.93 14.06 -2.06
N LEU A 57 -13.90 12.74 -1.90
CA LEU A 57 -13.64 11.80 -3.01
C LEU A 57 -14.70 11.95 -4.11
N ARG A 58 -15.98 12.04 -3.73
CA ARG A 58 -17.10 12.21 -4.67
C ARG A 58 -17.07 13.54 -5.42
N GLU A 59 -16.65 14.61 -4.74
CA GLU A 59 -16.55 15.95 -5.32
C GLU A 59 -15.27 16.15 -6.13
N SER A 60 -14.25 15.33 -5.91
CA SER A 60 -12.94 15.50 -6.56
C SER A 60 -13.01 15.14 -8.04
N SER A 61 -12.66 16.11 -8.88
CA SER A 61 -12.40 15.94 -10.31
C SER A 61 -11.14 16.71 -10.68
N PRO A 62 -10.22 16.15 -11.50
CA PRO A 62 -10.27 14.87 -12.25
C PRO A 62 -9.77 13.63 -11.48
N ASP A 63 -10.03 12.43 -12.03
CA ASP A 63 -9.71 11.09 -11.47
C ASP A 63 -8.31 10.98 -10.82
N LEU A 64 -7.27 11.52 -11.47
CA LEU A 64 -5.89 11.45 -10.96
C LEU A 64 -5.72 12.26 -9.65
N LYS A 65 -6.44 13.38 -9.50
CA LYS A 65 -6.47 14.15 -8.26
C LYS A 65 -7.22 13.37 -7.17
N THR A 66 -8.32 12.72 -7.52
CA THR A 66 -9.08 11.85 -6.61
C THR A 66 -8.21 10.72 -6.06
N LEU A 67 -7.49 10.00 -6.93
CA LEU A 67 -6.53 8.96 -6.54
C LEU A 67 -5.40 9.52 -5.68
N THR A 68 -4.83 10.67 -6.06
CA THR A 68 -3.75 11.31 -5.29
C THR A 68 -4.22 11.70 -3.88
N PHE A 69 -5.44 12.23 -3.74
CA PHE A 69 -6.04 12.57 -2.45
C PHE A 69 -6.24 11.32 -1.59
N PHE A 70 -6.81 10.25 -2.15
CA PHE A 70 -6.95 8.96 -1.45
C PHE A 70 -5.61 8.43 -0.92
N LEU A 71 -4.57 8.45 -1.75
CA LEU A 71 -3.22 8.03 -1.36
C LEU A 71 -2.62 8.95 -0.29
N HIS A 72 -2.96 10.24 -0.28
CA HIS A 72 -2.53 11.18 0.75
C HIS A 72 -3.21 10.91 2.10
N CYS A 73 -4.52 10.67 2.12
CA CYS A 73 -5.26 10.32 3.34
C CYS A 73 -4.67 9.06 4.01
N ALA A 74 -4.26 8.07 3.23
CA ALA A 74 -3.64 6.84 3.75
C ALA A 74 -2.26 7.04 4.41
N LYS A 75 -1.66 8.23 4.34
CA LYS A 75 -0.40 8.58 5.02
C LYS A 75 -0.61 9.09 6.45
N GLN A 76 -1.84 9.44 6.82
CA GLN A 76 -2.15 9.97 8.15
C GLN A 76 -2.09 8.84 9.18
N SER A 77 -1.47 9.07 10.34
CA SER A 77 -1.11 8.02 11.31
C SER A 77 -2.31 7.32 11.97
N ASN A 78 -3.50 7.92 11.91
CA ASN A 78 -4.71 7.45 12.58
C ASN A 78 -5.92 7.34 11.63
N TYR A 79 -5.68 7.21 10.33
CA TYR A 79 -6.75 7.10 9.36
C TYR A 79 -6.54 5.88 8.46
N PHE A 80 -7.61 5.11 8.31
CA PHE A 80 -7.70 3.99 7.39
C PHE A 80 -8.93 4.21 6.52
N HIS A 81 -8.85 3.85 5.25
CA HIS A 81 -10.01 3.96 4.37
C HIS A 81 -11.03 2.90 4.74
N ASP A 82 -12.31 3.30 4.72
CA ASP A 82 -13.43 2.39 4.83
C ASP A 82 -13.77 1.76 3.47
N ASP A 83 -14.72 0.82 3.46
CA ASP A 83 -15.10 0.11 2.25
C ASP A 83 -15.65 1.07 1.17
N ARG A 84 -16.40 2.11 1.58
CA ARG A 84 -16.95 3.13 0.67
C ARG A 84 -15.87 3.83 -0.13
N ALA A 85 -14.77 4.22 0.53
CA ALA A 85 -13.64 4.86 -0.14
C ALA A 85 -12.94 3.90 -1.12
N PHE A 86 -12.79 2.62 -0.78
CA PHE A 86 -12.22 1.62 -1.68
C PHE A 86 -13.11 1.34 -2.89
N ASP A 87 -14.42 1.18 -2.70
CA ASP A 87 -15.38 0.91 -3.76
C ASP A 87 -15.41 2.09 -4.76
N HIS A 88 -15.41 3.33 -4.24
CA HIS A 88 -15.28 4.51 -5.09
C HIS A 88 -13.95 4.54 -5.84
N MET A 89 -12.85 4.21 -5.15
CA MET A 89 -11.52 4.23 -5.74
C MET A 89 -11.33 3.16 -6.82
N PHE A 90 -12.02 2.04 -6.73
CA PHE A 90 -12.06 1.03 -7.79
C PHE A 90 -12.53 1.64 -9.11
N SER A 91 -13.69 2.31 -9.12
CA SER A 91 -14.20 2.96 -10.34
C SER A 91 -13.26 4.05 -10.87
N VAL A 92 -12.58 4.80 -10.00
CA VAL A 92 -11.59 5.82 -10.39
C VAL A 92 -10.37 5.19 -11.06
N VAL A 93 -9.78 4.19 -10.43
CA VAL A 93 -8.56 3.52 -10.93
C VAL A 93 -8.86 2.70 -12.18
N GLU A 94 -10.04 2.11 -12.30
CA GLU A 94 -10.48 1.43 -13.52
C GLU A 94 -10.55 2.41 -14.71
N ARG A 95 -11.20 3.57 -14.55
CA ARG A 95 -11.24 4.62 -15.59
C ARG A 95 -9.85 5.13 -15.96
N LEU A 96 -8.98 5.34 -14.97
CA LEU A 96 -7.58 5.72 -15.21
C LEU A 96 -6.85 4.65 -16.00
N THR A 97 -6.98 3.37 -15.60
CA THR A 97 -6.31 2.26 -16.26
C THR A 97 -6.81 2.06 -17.69
N HIS A 98 -8.10 2.29 -17.95
CA HIS A 98 -8.65 2.28 -19.31
C HIS A 98 -8.08 3.43 -20.15
N ARG A 99 -8.06 4.66 -19.63
CA ARG A 99 -7.52 5.85 -20.32
C ARG A 99 -6.01 5.74 -20.61
N HIS A 100 -5.26 5.20 -19.66
CA HIS A 100 -3.81 5.03 -19.72
C HIS A 100 -3.38 3.62 -20.18
N LYS A 101 -4.31 2.76 -20.61
CA LYS A 101 -4.07 1.41 -21.18
C LYS A 101 -3.30 0.38 -20.31
N SER A 102 -2.60 0.78 -19.26
CA SER A 102 -1.72 -0.06 -18.42
C SER A 102 -1.56 0.55 -17.03
N ILE A 103 -1.17 -0.27 -16.05
CA ILE A 103 -0.96 0.26 -14.70
C ILE A 103 0.33 1.08 -14.58
N ASN A 104 1.33 0.73 -15.38
CA ASN A 104 2.60 1.47 -15.43
C ASN A 104 2.37 2.93 -15.85
N GLN A 105 1.53 3.19 -16.85
CA GLN A 105 1.21 4.56 -17.26
C GLN A 105 0.39 5.32 -16.20
N VAL A 106 -0.46 4.63 -15.41
CA VAL A 106 -1.12 5.26 -14.25
C VAL A 106 -0.09 5.62 -13.17
N ILE A 107 0.89 4.75 -12.92
CA ILE A 107 1.98 5.01 -11.98
C ILE A 107 2.86 6.17 -12.46
N GLU A 108 3.18 6.24 -13.76
CA GLU A 108 3.88 7.38 -14.36
C GLU A 108 3.09 8.68 -14.18
N ALA A 109 1.77 8.67 -14.42
CA ALA A 109 0.91 9.83 -14.19
C ALA A 109 0.92 10.27 -12.70
N LEU A 110 0.95 9.32 -11.76
CA LEU A 110 1.12 9.62 -10.33
C LEU A 110 2.49 10.24 -10.03
N ILE A 111 3.56 9.75 -10.64
CA ILE A 111 4.90 10.33 -10.48
C ILE A 111 4.91 11.78 -11.01
N LEU A 112 4.34 12.01 -12.18
CA LEU A 112 4.23 13.33 -12.80
C LEU A 112 3.34 14.30 -11.98
N SER A 113 2.38 13.79 -11.21
CA SER A 113 1.59 14.60 -10.27
C SER A 113 2.30 14.89 -8.94
N GLY A 114 3.56 14.44 -8.78
CA GLY A 114 4.36 14.63 -7.57
C GLY A 114 4.18 13.53 -6.51
N CYS A 115 3.51 12.43 -6.83
CA CYS A 115 3.37 11.30 -5.92
C CYS A 115 4.64 10.42 -5.92
N VAL A 116 5.30 10.34 -4.76
CA VAL A 116 6.40 9.39 -4.54
C VAL A 116 5.85 7.97 -4.37
N ILE A 117 6.23 7.06 -5.26
CA ILE A 117 5.78 5.66 -5.26
C ILE A 117 6.52 4.86 -4.18
N LYS A 118 5.93 4.83 -2.98
CA LYS A 118 6.37 4.01 -1.84
C LYS A 118 5.68 2.64 -1.87
N PRO A 119 6.14 1.61 -1.11
CA PRO A 119 5.49 0.30 -1.06
C PRO A 119 3.99 0.38 -0.72
N ARG A 120 3.61 1.34 0.14
CA ARG A 120 2.20 1.55 0.53
C ARG A 120 1.31 1.97 -0.63
N VAL A 121 1.82 2.73 -1.61
CA VAL A 121 1.05 3.15 -2.79
C VAL A 121 0.70 1.92 -3.64
N LEU A 122 1.70 1.10 -3.95
CA LEU A 122 1.51 -0.14 -4.71
C LEU A 122 0.61 -1.12 -3.96
N LEU A 123 0.73 -1.21 -2.63
CA LEU A 123 -0.15 -2.04 -1.80
C LEU A 123 -1.61 -1.59 -1.88
N LEU A 124 -1.88 -0.28 -1.89
CA LEU A 124 -3.24 0.25 -2.02
C LEU A 124 -3.81 -0.01 -3.42
N LEU A 125 -3.01 0.21 -4.49
CA LEU A 125 -3.43 -0.13 -5.85
C LEU A 125 -3.73 -1.63 -5.99
N LEU A 126 -2.88 -2.48 -5.42
CA LEU A 126 -3.08 -3.93 -5.37
C LEU A 126 -4.40 -4.28 -4.69
N GLU A 127 -4.67 -3.66 -3.54
CA GLU A 127 -5.88 -3.88 -2.76
C GLU A 127 -7.14 -3.42 -3.50
N ILE A 128 -7.09 -2.26 -4.17
CA ILE A 128 -8.21 -1.75 -4.98
C ILE A 128 -8.59 -2.76 -6.07
N PHE A 129 -7.63 -3.29 -6.82
CA PHE A 129 -7.93 -4.29 -7.86
C PHE A 129 -8.32 -5.65 -7.30
N TRP A 130 -7.72 -6.06 -6.18
CA TRP A 130 -8.07 -7.32 -5.52
C TRP A 130 -9.52 -7.30 -5.03
N ARG A 131 -9.95 -6.21 -4.39
CA ARG A 131 -11.35 -6.00 -3.97
C ARG A 131 -12.30 -5.87 -5.15
N GLY A 132 -11.87 -5.20 -6.22
CA GLY A 132 -12.65 -5.07 -7.45
C GLY A 132 -12.67 -6.32 -8.35
N HIS A 133 -12.09 -7.44 -7.91
CA HIS A 133 -12.01 -8.70 -8.67
C HIS A 133 -11.28 -8.61 -10.03
N VAL A 134 -10.49 -7.55 -10.26
CA VAL A 134 -9.69 -7.38 -11.49
C VAL A 134 -8.30 -7.97 -11.26
N TYR A 135 -8.25 -9.30 -11.15
CA TYR A 135 -7.06 -10.03 -10.69
C TYR A 135 -5.85 -9.92 -11.62
N ASP A 136 -6.06 -9.77 -12.93
CA ASP A 136 -4.95 -9.55 -13.87
C ASP A 136 -4.19 -8.26 -13.55
N LYS A 137 -4.90 -7.19 -13.17
CA LYS A 137 -4.30 -5.91 -12.77
C LYS A 137 -3.69 -5.97 -11.37
N ALA A 138 -4.31 -6.70 -10.45
CA ALA A 138 -3.72 -6.99 -9.15
C ALA A 138 -2.36 -7.71 -9.31
N ILE A 139 -2.29 -8.71 -10.17
CA ILE A 139 -1.05 -9.44 -10.51
C ILE A 139 -0.02 -8.51 -11.15
N GLU A 140 -0.42 -7.63 -12.08
CA GLU A 140 0.46 -6.64 -12.73
C GLU A 140 1.13 -5.74 -11.67
N VAL A 141 0.34 -5.17 -10.75
CA VAL A 141 0.85 -4.34 -9.65
C VAL A 141 1.80 -5.13 -8.73
N TYR A 142 1.41 -6.35 -8.35
CA TYR A 142 2.21 -7.18 -7.45
C TYR A 142 3.58 -7.52 -8.05
N LYS A 143 3.63 -7.90 -9.33
CA LYS A 143 4.89 -8.14 -10.05
C LYS A 143 5.73 -6.87 -10.17
N GLY A 144 5.07 -5.75 -10.45
CA GLY A 144 5.68 -4.43 -10.52
C GLY A 144 6.36 -3.97 -9.23
N MET A 145 5.94 -4.43 -8.04
CA MET A 145 6.58 -4.03 -6.78
C MET A 145 8.10 -4.21 -6.78
N SER A 146 8.57 -5.28 -7.43
CA SER A 146 9.98 -5.58 -7.54
C SER A 146 10.79 -4.65 -8.44
N THR A 147 10.18 -4.10 -9.49
CA THR A 147 10.87 -3.16 -10.38
C THR A 147 11.15 -1.84 -9.66
N PHE A 148 10.37 -1.53 -8.62
CA PHE A 148 10.62 -0.45 -7.66
C PHE A 148 11.53 -0.85 -6.48
N GLY A 149 12.12 -2.04 -6.50
CA GLY A 149 12.99 -2.55 -5.43
C GLY A 149 12.24 -2.95 -4.15
N TYR A 150 10.91 -3.09 -4.21
CA TYR A 150 10.10 -3.42 -3.05
C TYR A 150 9.77 -4.89 -2.98
N VAL A 151 9.90 -5.44 -1.78
CA VAL A 151 9.55 -6.83 -1.52
C VAL A 151 8.14 -6.89 -0.91
N PRO A 152 7.21 -7.69 -1.46
CA PRO A 152 5.85 -7.78 -0.94
C PRO A 152 5.80 -8.14 0.55
N ASN A 153 4.91 -7.48 1.27
CA ASN A 153 4.64 -7.76 2.69
C ASN A 153 3.57 -8.85 2.84
N THR A 154 3.31 -9.30 4.08
CA THR A 154 2.28 -10.33 4.37
C THR A 154 0.93 -9.99 3.74
N ARG A 155 0.48 -8.72 3.78
CA ARG A 155 -0.82 -8.31 3.20
C ARG A 155 -0.85 -8.52 1.68
N ALA A 156 0.18 -8.05 0.96
CA ALA A 156 0.30 -8.24 -0.48
C ALA A 156 0.38 -9.73 -0.85
N MET A 157 1.14 -10.51 -0.08
CA MET A 157 1.26 -11.95 -0.30
C MET A 157 -0.05 -12.69 -0.04
N ASN A 158 -0.80 -12.32 1.01
CA ASN A 158 -2.14 -12.87 1.26
C ASN A 158 -3.10 -12.61 0.09
N MET A 159 -3.13 -11.38 -0.44
CA MET A 159 -3.97 -11.07 -1.61
C MET A 159 -3.58 -11.92 -2.83
N MET A 160 -2.28 -12.13 -3.08
CA MET A 160 -1.84 -12.99 -4.19
C MET A 160 -2.11 -14.46 -3.97
N MET A 161 -2.01 -14.94 -2.73
CA MET A 161 -2.41 -16.29 -2.38
C MET A 161 -3.89 -16.53 -2.68
N ASP A 162 -4.77 -15.61 -2.27
CA ASP A 162 -6.21 -15.67 -2.57
C ASP A 162 -6.48 -15.64 -4.08
N VAL A 163 -5.81 -14.76 -4.84
CA VAL A 163 -5.93 -14.73 -6.31
C VAL A 163 -5.50 -16.05 -6.95
N LEU A 164 -4.39 -16.64 -6.50
CA LEU A 164 -3.90 -17.92 -7.04
C LEU A 164 -4.87 -19.07 -6.74
N PHE A 165 -5.46 -19.11 -5.54
CA PHE A 165 -6.52 -20.08 -5.24
C PHE A 165 -7.74 -19.90 -6.14
N LYS A 166 -8.18 -18.66 -6.37
CA LYS A 166 -9.31 -18.37 -7.28
C LYS A 166 -9.04 -18.75 -8.74
N TYR A 167 -7.79 -18.76 -9.17
CA TYR A 167 -7.38 -19.29 -10.48
C TYR A 167 -7.05 -20.79 -10.47
N ASN A 168 -7.38 -21.51 -9.39
CA ASN A 168 -7.11 -22.95 -9.21
C ASN A 168 -5.62 -23.31 -9.33
N HIS A 169 -4.73 -22.40 -8.96
CA HIS A 169 -3.28 -22.61 -8.92
C HIS A 169 -2.84 -22.96 -7.49
N VAL A 170 -3.39 -24.05 -6.96
CA VAL A 170 -3.22 -24.47 -5.56
C VAL A 170 -1.76 -24.58 -5.13
N ASP A 171 -0.92 -25.30 -5.89
CA ASP A 171 0.51 -25.46 -5.56
C ASP A 171 1.23 -24.12 -5.42
N ARG A 172 0.90 -23.15 -6.29
CA ARG A 172 1.49 -21.81 -6.26
C ARG A 172 0.97 -20.99 -5.10
N ALA A 173 -0.31 -21.11 -4.76
CA ALA A 173 -0.87 -20.46 -3.59
C ALA A 173 -0.18 -20.96 -2.31
N LEU A 174 0.09 -22.27 -2.21
CA LEU A 174 0.85 -22.86 -1.10
C LEU A 174 2.32 -22.43 -1.08
N GLU A 175 2.99 -22.32 -2.24
CA GLU A 175 4.33 -21.72 -2.31
C GLU A 175 4.34 -20.27 -1.78
N VAL A 176 3.31 -19.48 -2.07
CA VAL A 176 3.17 -18.12 -1.54
C VAL A 176 2.95 -18.17 -0.03
N PHE A 177 2.05 -19.04 0.45
CA PHE A 177 1.77 -19.23 1.89
C PHE A 177 3.03 -19.54 2.69
N GLU A 178 3.86 -20.48 2.22
CA GLU A 178 5.13 -20.83 2.86
C GLU A 178 6.19 -19.72 2.76
N GLY A 179 6.06 -18.83 1.77
CA GLY A 179 6.88 -17.64 1.64
C GLY A 179 6.54 -16.51 2.64
N ILE A 180 5.38 -16.58 3.32
CA ILE A 180 4.95 -15.56 4.27
C ILE A 180 5.71 -15.74 5.60
N ARG A 181 6.61 -14.79 5.89
CA ARG A 181 7.46 -14.83 7.10
C ARG A 181 6.65 -14.82 8.40
N VAL A 182 5.64 -13.96 8.48
CA VAL A 182 4.74 -13.85 9.63
C VAL A 182 3.33 -14.02 9.10
N ARG A 183 2.83 -15.25 9.20
CA ARG A 183 1.43 -15.58 8.90
C ARG A 183 0.56 -14.97 9.99
N ASN A 184 -0.57 -14.41 9.59
CA ASN A 184 -1.56 -13.85 10.49
C ASN A 184 -2.89 -14.56 10.30
N PHE A 185 -3.91 -14.17 11.06
CA PHE A 185 -5.26 -14.71 10.94
C PHE A 185 -5.72 -14.79 9.48
N PHE A 186 -5.54 -13.71 8.72
CA PHE A 186 -5.96 -13.64 7.31
C PHE A 186 -5.21 -14.63 6.40
N SER A 187 -3.93 -14.91 6.67
CA SER A 187 -3.19 -15.94 5.93
C SER A 187 -3.84 -17.32 6.07
N PHE A 188 -4.19 -17.70 7.30
CA PHE A 188 -4.80 -19.00 7.58
C PHE A 188 -6.25 -19.05 7.11
N ASP A 189 -7.01 -17.97 7.28
CA ASP A 189 -8.40 -17.85 6.83
C ASP A 189 -8.54 -18.05 5.31
N ILE A 190 -7.67 -17.42 4.51
CA ILE A 190 -7.63 -17.66 3.07
C ILE A 190 -7.31 -19.13 2.77
N ALA A 191 -6.27 -19.71 3.39
CA ALA A 191 -5.89 -21.09 3.11
C ALA A 191 -7.03 -22.08 3.44
N LEU A 192 -7.65 -21.94 4.62
CA LEU A 192 -8.76 -22.78 5.06
C LEU A 192 -9.98 -22.62 4.14
N SER A 193 -10.37 -21.39 3.81
CA SER A 193 -11.55 -21.12 2.98
C SER A 193 -11.46 -21.66 1.55
N HIS A 194 -10.26 -21.92 1.03
CA HIS A 194 -10.07 -22.51 -0.30
C HIS A 194 -9.76 -24.01 -0.27
N LEU A 195 -9.12 -24.53 0.78
CA LEU A 195 -8.70 -25.94 0.87
C LEU A 195 -9.72 -26.86 1.56
N CYS A 196 -10.60 -26.30 2.41
CA CYS A 196 -11.58 -27.07 3.18
C CYS A 196 -13.00 -27.01 2.58
N LYS A 197 -13.11 -26.79 1.27
CA LYS A 197 -14.38 -26.83 0.54
C LYS A 197 -14.80 -28.24 0.18
#